data_AF-A0A6A6UQA3-F1
#
_entry.id   AF-A0A6A6UQA3-F1
#
_cell.length_a   1.000
_cell.length_b   1.000
_cell.length_c   1.000
_cell.angle_alpha   90.00
_cell.angle_beta   90.00
_cell.angle_gamma   90.00
#
_symmetry.space_group_name_H-M   'P 1'
#
loop_
_entity.id
_entity.type
_entity.pdbx_description
1 polymer ?
#
loop_
_entity_poly.entity_id
_entity_poly.type
_entity_poly.pdbx_seq_one_letter_code
_entity_poly.pdbx_strand_id
1 'polypeptide(L)'
;ICYFSAGSSESWRDDFKRFSKSDMGGPIAKDDKGSSYWQGEKWLNIKNPNPNSATLPVVWQIMRDRIKIAADKGCNAIDPDNTDGYDNKNGIGLTEQDSINYVKFMAAEARKYNMSIGLKNSVQILPKVQSVIQFAVNEECAANGECGGYKQFLGSKPVFHI
;
A
#
# COMPACT_ATOMS: atom_id res chain seq x y z
N ILE A 1 -13.55 6.63 -4.29
CA ILE A 1 -12.21 6.11 -3.90
C ILE A 1 -12.00 4.83 -4.68
N CYS A 2 -10.85 4.64 -5.32
CA CYS A 2 -10.56 3.47 -6.15
C CYS A 2 -9.50 2.61 -5.47
N TYR A 3 -9.90 1.41 -5.09
CA TYR A 3 -9.05 0.38 -4.48
C TYR A 3 -8.13 -0.26 -5.52
N PHE A 4 -6.90 -0.55 -5.11
CA PHE A 4 -6.04 -1.55 -5.74
C PHE A 4 -4.99 -2.04 -4.73
N SER A 5 -4.52 -3.27 -4.87
CA SER A 5 -3.37 -3.71 -4.08
C SER A 5 -2.08 -3.08 -4.58
N ALA A 6 -1.35 -2.41 -3.67
CA ALA A 6 -0.07 -1.78 -3.98
C ALA A 6 1.13 -2.59 -3.48
N GLY A 7 0.95 -3.39 -2.42
CA GLY A 7 1.97 -4.26 -1.87
C GLY A 7 1.80 -5.74 -2.16
N SER A 8 0.76 -6.16 -2.89
CA SER A 8 0.62 -7.52 -3.39
C SER A 8 0.55 -7.61 -4.92
N SER A 9 1.15 -8.66 -5.47
CA SER A 9 0.84 -9.11 -6.83
C SER A 9 -0.43 -9.93 -6.78
N GLU A 10 -1.28 -9.78 -7.78
CA GLU A 10 -2.56 -10.49 -7.91
C GLU A 10 -2.57 -11.16 -9.29
N SER A 11 -2.48 -12.50 -9.33
CA SER A 11 -2.26 -13.24 -10.60
C SER A 11 -3.35 -13.08 -11.65
N TRP A 12 -4.50 -12.53 -11.28
CA TRP A 12 -5.65 -12.27 -12.15
C TRP A 12 -5.68 -10.85 -12.73
N ARG A 13 -4.73 -9.97 -12.40
CA ARG A 13 -4.66 -8.61 -12.97
C ARG A 13 -3.98 -8.65 -14.34
N ASP A 14 -4.48 -7.84 -15.29
CA ASP A 14 -3.96 -7.77 -16.66
C ASP A 14 -2.47 -7.41 -16.75
N ASP A 15 -1.99 -6.62 -15.79
CA ASP A 15 -0.60 -6.16 -15.68
C ASP A 15 0.31 -7.13 -14.91
N PHE A 16 -0.22 -8.25 -14.38
CA PHE A 16 0.54 -9.21 -13.58
C PHE A 16 1.79 -9.74 -14.29
N LYS A 17 1.70 -9.94 -15.61
CA LYS A 17 2.82 -10.41 -16.45
C LYS A 17 4.03 -9.49 -16.49
N ARG A 18 3.91 -8.26 -15.98
CA ARG A 18 5.02 -7.30 -15.86
C ARG A 18 5.89 -7.58 -14.63
N PHE A 19 5.37 -8.28 -13.62
CA PHE A 19 6.16 -8.68 -12.46
C PHE A 19 7.03 -9.90 -12.80
N SER A 20 8.31 -9.80 -12.47
CA SER A 20 9.23 -10.92 -12.47
C SER A 20 9.25 -11.62 -11.11
N LYS A 21 9.89 -12.79 -11.03
CA LYS A 21 10.05 -13.50 -9.75
C LYS A 21 10.80 -12.68 -8.70
N SER A 22 11.76 -11.82 -9.10
CA SER A 22 12.52 -10.98 -8.17
C SER A 22 11.72 -9.79 -7.61
N ASP A 23 10.58 -9.48 -8.21
CA ASP A 23 9.67 -8.44 -7.74
C ASP A 23 8.68 -8.94 -6.69
N MET A 24 8.70 -10.25 -6.39
CA MET A 24 7.73 -10.91 -5.51
C MET A 24 8.44 -11.66 -4.39
N GLY A 25 7.83 -11.64 -3.21
CA GLY A 25 8.22 -12.42 -2.04
C GLY A 25 7.32 -13.62 -1.80
N GLY A 26 7.05 -13.87 -0.53
CA GLY A 26 6.19 -14.95 -0.05
C GLY A 26 4.70 -14.73 -0.35
N PRO A 27 3.90 -15.80 -0.27
CA PRO A 27 2.44 -15.69 -0.37
C PRO A 27 1.86 -14.88 0.80
N ILE A 28 0.71 -14.24 0.57
CA ILE A 28 0.02 -13.47 1.62
C ILE A 28 -0.84 -14.39 2.45
N ALA A 29 -0.61 -14.39 3.76
CA ALA A 29 -1.39 -15.16 4.71
C ALA A 29 -2.76 -14.49 4.96
N LYS A 30 -3.78 -15.30 5.27
CA LYS A 30 -5.11 -14.80 5.69
C LYS A 30 -5.20 -14.54 7.19
N ASP A 31 -4.18 -14.94 7.94
CA ASP A 31 -4.12 -14.90 9.39
C ASP A 31 -2.66 -14.85 9.87
N ASP A 32 -2.45 -14.38 11.10
CA ASP A 32 -1.11 -14.24 11.71
C ASP A 32 -0.38 -15.57 11.89
N LYS A 33 -1.13 -16.68 11.90
CA LYS A 33 -0.57 -18.03 12.05
C LYS A 33 0.01 -18.55 10.73
N GLY A 34 -0.32 -17.93 9.60
CA GLY A 34 0.04 -18.42 8.27
C GLY A 34 -0.63 -19.75 7.93
N SER A 35 -1.84 -19.97 8.45
CA SER A 35 -2.55 -21.25 8.31
C SER A 35 -3.15 -21.44 6.91
N SER A 36 -3.51 -20.33 6.26
CA SER A 36 -4.00 -20.30 4.89
C SER A 36 -3.53 -19.04 4.16
N TYR A 37 -3.59 -19.08 2.82
CA TYR A 37 -3.06 -18.02 1.97
C TYR A 37 -4.08 -17.56 0.93
N TRP A 38 -4.00 -16.28 0.54
CA TRP A 38 -4.71 -15.75 -0.62
C TRP A 38 -4.11 -16.34 -1.90
N GLN A 39 -4.90 -17.15 -2.61
CA GLN A 39 -4.41 -17.85 -3.81
C GLN A 39 -4.10 -16.84 -4.91
N GLY A 40 -2.92 -16.95 -5.51
CA GLY A 40 -2.48 -16.04 -6.57
C GLY A 40 -1.89 -14.72 -6.06
N GLU A 41 -1.79 -14.53 -4.73
CA GLU A 41 -1.22 -13.34 -4.13
C GLU A 41 0.15 -13.55 -3.50
N LYS A 42 1.05 -12.59 -3.74
CA LYS A 42 2.38 -12.54 -3.12
C LYS A 42 2.76 -11.12 -2.77
N TRP A 43 3.52 -10.95 -1.69
CA TRP A 43 4.11 -9.67 -1.32
C TRP A 43 4.98 -9.12 -2.45
N LEU A 44 4.92 -7.82 -2.71
CA LEU A 44 5.75 -7.15 -3.70
C LEU A 44 7.02 -6.58 -3.08
N ASN A 45 8.11 -6.64 -3.83
CA ASN A 45 9.35 -5.99 -3.48
C ASN A 45 9.27 -4.49 -3.74
N ILE A 46 8.78 -3.75 -2.75
CA ILE A 46 8.61 -2.30 -2.80
C ILE A 46 9.90 -1.53 -2.47
N LYS A 47 11.03 -2.22 -2.25
CA LYS A 47 12.32 -1.58 -1.97
C LYS A 47 12.71 -0.65 -3.11
N ASN A 48 13.16 0.54 -2.75
CA ASN A 48 13.76 1.46 -3.72
C ASN A 48 15.06 2.03 -3.16
N PRO A 49 16.22 1.69 -3.75
CA PRO A 49 17.49 2.21 -3.29
C PRO A 49 17.64 3.72 -3.49
N ASN A 50 16.84 4.34 -4.38
CA ASN A 50 16.85 5.78 -4.60
C ASN A 50 15.46 6.30 -5.02
N PRO A 51 14.64 6.84 -4.10
CA PRO A 51 13.33 7.41 -4.41
C PRO A 51 13.38 8.65 -5.33
N ASN A 52 14.57 9.25 -5.52
CA ASN A 52 14.79 10.38 -6.43
C ASN A 52 15.34 9.95 -7.80
N SER A 53 15.53 8.65 -8.04
CA SER A 53 16.03 8.13 -9.31
C SER A 53 15.05 8.38 -10.44
N ALA A 54 15.57 8.75 -11.62
CA ALA A 54 14.77 8.82 -12.85
C ALA A 54 14.27 7.43 -13.28
N THR A 55 14.97 6.37 -12.87
CA THR A 55 14.60 4.98 -13.13
C THR A 55 13.99 4.37 -11.87
N LEU A 56 12.71 4.03 -11.94
CA LEU A 56 11.95 3.39 -10.88
C LEU A 56 12.02 1.86 -10.98
N PRO A 57 11.97 1.11 -9.87
CA PRO A 57 11.71 -0.33 -9.90
C PRO A 57 10.38 -0.64 -10.62
N VAL A 58 10.25 -1.83 -11.24
CA VAL A 58 9.05 -2.17 -12.03
C VAL A 58 7.77 -2.12 -11.20
N VAL A 59 7.83 -2.51 -9.92
CA VAL A 59 6.71 -2.41 -8.97
C VAL A 59 6.21 -0.97 -8.87
N TRP A 60 7.11 0.00 -8.74
CA TRP A 60 6.77 1.42 -8.64
C TRP A 60 6.23 1.97 -9.96
N GLN A 61 6.76 1.50 -11.10
CA GLN A 61 6.23 1.85 -12.42
C GLN A 61 4.80 1.35 -12.61
N ILE A 62 4.52 0.10 -12.23
CA ILE A 62 3.18 -0.49 -12.31
C ILE A 62 2.21 0.31 -11.44
N MET A 63 2.57 0.66 -10.20
CA MET A 63 1.68 1.47 -9.36
C MET A 63 1.45 2.87 -9.90
N ARG A 64 2.47 3.51 -10.47
CA ARG A 64 2.27 4.79 -11.17
C ARG A 64 1.25 4.66 -12.30
N ASP A 65 1.31 3.58 -13.07
CA ASP A 65 0.37 3.33 -14.17
C ASP A 65 -1.03 3.03 -13.63
N ARG A 66 -1.17 2.26 -12.54
CA ARG A 66 -2.47 2.01 -11.86
C ARG A 66 -3.09 3.29 -11.32
N ILE A 67 -2.29 4.18 -10.73
CA ILE A 67 -2.72 5.51 -10.27
C ILE A 67 -3.19 6.34 -11.46
N LYS A 68 -2.48 6.33 -12.58
CA LYS A 68 -2.94 7.00 -13.80
C LYS A 68 -4.27 6.43 -14.30
N ILE A 69 -4.43 5.10 -14.32
CA ILE A 69 -5.69 4.45 -14.69
C ILE A 69 -6.84 4.90 -13.76
N ALA A 70 -6.60 5.02 -12.45
CA ALA A 70 -7.58 5.54 -11.52
C ALA A 70 -8.00 6.98 -11.88
N ALA A 71 -7.03 7.84 -12.19
CA ALA A 71 -7.31 9.21 -12.65
C ALA A 71 -8.12 9.23 -13.96
N ASP A 72 -7.72 8.44 -14.96
CA ASP A 72 -8.39 8.35 -16.26
C ASP A 72 -9.84 7.82 -16.13
N LYS A 73 -10.12 7.05 -15.06
CA LYS A 73 -11.47 6.57 -14.71
C LYS A 73 -12.29 7.57 -13.87
N GLY A 74 -11.74 8.75 -13.55
CA GLY A 74 -12.43 9.78 -12.79
C GLY A 74 -12.43 9.57 -11.28
N CYS A 75 -11.52 8.75 -10.74
CA CYS A 75 -11.39 8.55 -9.31
C CYS A 75 -10.94 9.86 -8.62
N ASN A 76 -11.58 10.24 -7.51
CA ASN A 76 -11.13 11.39 -6.70
C ASN A 76 -10.02 11.03 -5.69
N ALA A 77 -9.83 9.73 -5.46
CA ALA A 77 -8.94 9.22 -4.44
C ALA A 77 -8.58 7.76 -4.71
N ILE A 78 -7.43 7.33 -4.22
CA ILE A 78 -6.97 5.94 -4.25
C ILE A 78 -6.87 5.34 -2.85
N ASP A 79 -7.11 4.04 -2.75
CA ASP A 79 -6.96 3.22 -1.54
C ASP A 79 -5.98 2.08 -1.84
N PRO A 80 -4.65 2.31 -1.68
CA PRO A 80 -3.62 1.33 -1.99
C PRO A 80 -3.45 0.33 -0.84
N ASP A 81 -3.76 -0.94 -1.10
CA ASP A 81 -3.74 -2.00 -0.08
C ASP A 81 -2.35 -2.64 0.11
N ASN A 82 -2.22 -3.41 1.19
CA ASN A 82 -1.05 -4.24 1.50
C ASN A 82 0.26 -3.45 1.68
N THR A 83 0.21 -2.21 2.19
CA THR A 83 1.41 -1.39 2.47
C THR A 83 2.12 -1.75 3.78
N ASP A 84 1.63 -2.78 4.47
CA ASP A 84 2.06 -3.31 5.77
C ASP A 84 2.89 -4.60 5.66
N GLY A 85 3.44 -4.89 4.47
CA GLY A 85 4.28 -6.07 4.26
C GLY A 85 5.48 -6.16 5.21
N TYR A 86 5.95 -5.04 5.77
CA TYR A 86 7.01 -4.98 6.78
C TYR A 86 6.63 -5.65 8.11
N ASP A 87 5.33 -5.69 8.44
CA ASP A 87 4.79 -6.29 9.65
C ASP A 87 4.33 -7.75 9.42
N ASN A 88 4.67 -8.29 8.25
CA ASN A 88 4.22 -9.60 7.79
C ASN A 88 5.41 -10.50 7.41
N LYS A 89 5.17 -11.82 7.35
CA LYS A 89 6.13 -12.80 6.80
C LYS A 89 6.23 -12.65 5.27
N ASN A 90 6.90 -11.61 4.82
CA ASN A 90 6.99 -11.24 3.39
C ASN A 90 8.04 -12.01 2.59
N GLY A 91 9.04 -12.61 3.24
CA GLY A 91 10.09 -13.40 2.58
C GLY A 91 11.14 -12.60 1.77
N ILE A 92 11.10 -11.27 1.82
CA ILE A 92 12.01 -10.36 1.09
C ILE A 92 12.62 -9.26 1.98
N GLY A 93 12.32 -9.29 3.28
CA GLY A 93 12.88 -8.39 4.29
C GLY A 93 12.46 -6.94 4.09
N LEU A 94 11.17 -6.68 3.84
CA LEU A 94 10.63 -5.31 3.80
C LEU A 94 10.73 -4.65 5.18
N THR A 95 11.00 -3.35 5.17
CA THR A 95 11.07 -2.51 6.37
C THR A 95 9.97 -1.45 6.38
N GLU A 96 9.71 -0.85 7.55
CA GLU A 96 8.84 0.33 7.66
C GLU A 96 9.28 1.45 6.72
N GLN A 97 10.59 1.67 6.59
CA GLN A 97 11.15 2.73 5.76
C GLN A 97 10.86 2.51 4.27
N ASP A 98 10.87 1.25 3.80
CA ASP A 98 10.47 0.90 2.43
C ASP A 98 9.01 1.33 2.18
N SER A 99 8.13 1.04 3.12
CA SER A 99 6.70 1.35 3.02
C SER A 99 6.42 2.84 3.15
N ILE A 100 7.12 3.55 4.03
CA ILE A 100 7.06 5.02 4.13
C ILE A 100 7.46 5.67 2.81
N ASN A 101 8.57 5.22 2.21
CA ASN A 101 9.04 5.75 0.92
C ASN A 101 8.02 5.49 -0.19
N TYR A 102 7.46 4.28 -0.19
CA TYR A 102 6.50 3.85 -1.20
C TYR A 102 5.16 4.59 -1.10
N VAL A 103 4.61 4.77 0.11
CA VAL A 103 3.40 5.58 0.34
C VAL A 103 3.63 7.04 -0.05
N LYS A 104 4.79 7.63 0.28
CA LYS A 104 5.13 9.00 -0.12
C LYS A 104 5.24 9.14 -1.65
N PHE A 105 5.80 8.15 -2.32
CA PHE A 105 5.83 8.08 -3.78
C PHE A 105 4.42 8.06 -4.36
N MET A 106 3.57 7.12 -3.92
CA MET A 106 2.19 7.02 -4.42
C MET A 106 1.38 8.30 -4.14
N ALA A 107 1.58 8.94 -2.98
CA ALA A 107 0.96 10.22 -2.65
C ALA A 107 1.41 11.34 -3.60
N ALA A 108 2.70 11.38 -3.97
CA ALA A 108 3.21 12.34 -4.94
C ALA A 108 2.67 12.07 -6.35
N GLU A 109 2.55 10.80 -6.76
CA GLU A 109 1.96 10.42 -8.05
C GLU A 109 0.46 10.76 -8.11
N ALA A 110 -0.32 10.43 -7.08
CA ALA A 110 -1.75 10.75 -7.00
C ALA A 110 -2.01 12.26 -7.10
N ARG A 111 -1.15 13.07 -6.46
CA ARG A 111 -1.24 14.53 -6.49
C ARG A 111 -1.11 15.12 -7.91
N LYS A 112 -0.35 14.48 -8.81
CA LYS A 112 -0.24 14.93 -10.22
C LYS A 112 -1.59 14.93 -10.95
N TYR A 113 -2.54 14.13 -10.47
CA TYR A 113 -3.87 13.98 -11.03
C TYR A 113 -4.97 14.56 -10.12
N ASN A 114 -4.60 15.39 -9.14
CA ASN A 114 -5.52 15.96 -8.16
C ASN A 114 -6.33 14.92 -7.36
N MET A 115 -5.75 13.73 -7.16
CA MET A 115 -6.36 12.66 -6.35
C MET A 115 -5.83 12.66 -4.93
N SER A 116 -6.70 12.32 -3.98
CA SER A 116 -6.32 11.99 -2.60
C SER A 116 -5.78 10.56 -2.50
N ILE A 117 -5.08 10.25 -1.41
CA ILE A 117 -4.60 8.90 -1.07
C ILE A 117 -4.93 8.57 0.40
N GLY A 118 -5.35 7.33 0.63
CA GLY A 118 -5.52 6.74 1.96
C GLY A 118 -4.30 5.97 2.44
N LEU A 119 -4.18 5.76 3.76
CA LEU A 119 -3.33 4.71 4.32
C LEU A 119 -4.21 3.56 4.81
N LYS A 120 -4.02 2.37 4.23
CA LYS A 120 -4.73 1.15 4.60
C LYS A 120 -3.94 0.42 5.69
N ASN A 121 -4.59 0.18 6.84
CA ASN A 121 -3.97 -0.41 8.03
C ASN A 121 -2.64 0.30 8.36
N SER A 122 -1.51 -0.39 8.30
CA SER A 122 -0.15 0.18 8.36
C SER A 122 0.03 1.24 9.48
N VAL A 123 -0.62 1.03 10.62
CA VAL A 123 -0.83 2.07 11.65
C VAL A 123 0.50 2.53 12.26
N GLN A 124 1.52 1.67 12.27
CA GLN A 124 2.85 1.97 12.81
C GLN A 124 3.56 3.08 12.02
N ILE A 125 3.35 3.14 10.69
CA ILE A 125 3.96 4.19 9.86
C ILE A 125 3.11 5.45 9.74
N LEU A 126 1.86 5.44 10.23
CA LEU A 126 0.93 6.56 10.14
C LEU A 126 1.55 7.90 10.59
N PRO A 127 2.28 8.00 11.72
CA PRO A 127 2.90 9.27 12.14
C PRO A 127 3.93 9.83 11.13
N LYS A 128 4.52 8.97 10.29
CA LYS A 128 5.55 9.31 9.30
C LYS A 128 4.98 9.69 7.93
N VAL A 129 3.73 9.33 7.65
CA VAL A 129 3.06 9.57 6.36
C VAL A 129 1.79 10.41 6.48
N GLN A 130 1.31 10.70 7.69
CA GLN A 130 0.09 11.48 7.93
C GLN A 130 0.06 12.85 7.22
N SER A 131 1.21 13.46 6.91
CA SER A 131 1.29 14.74 6.20
C SER A 131 0.97 14.63 4.71
N VAL A 132 1.11 13.44 4.10
CA VAL A 132 0.92 13.25 2.65
C VAL A 132 -0.38 12.54 2.29
N ILE A 133 -1.02 11.84 3.23
CA ILE A 133 -2.31 11.16 3.04
C ILE A 133 -3.49 12.03 3.47
N GLN A 134 -4.71 11.73 3.00
CA GLN A 134 -5.92 12.51 3.30
C GLN A 134 -6.91 11.77 4.20
N PHE A 135 -6.83 10.44 4.25
CA PHE A 135 -7.65 9.59 5.10
C PHE A 135 -6.86 8.33 5.47
N ALA A 136 -7.41 7.55 6.40
CA ALA A 136 -6.98 6.19 6.65
C ALA A 136 -8.16 5.24 6.40
N VAL A 137 -7.87 4.02 5.99
CA VAL A 137 -8.81 2.91 5.95
C VAL A 137 -8.28 1.88 6.92
N ASN A 138 -9.11 1.41 7.84
CA ASN A 138 -8.70 0.42 8.82
C ASN A 138 -9.68 -0.74 8.83
N GLU A 139 -9.16 -1.95 8.86
CA GLU A 139 -9.91 -3.16 9.17
C GLU A 139 -9.70 -3.52 10.63
N GLU A 140 -10.81 -3.75 11.34
CA GLU A 140 -10.83 -4.46 12.62
C GLU A 140 -10.03 -3.85 13.80
N CYS A 141 -9.70 -2.54 13.81
CA CYS A 141 -8.97 -1.98 14.97
C CYS A 141 -9.75 -2.15 16.28
N ALA A 142 -11.08 -2.19 16.23
CA ALA A 142 -11.92 -2.38 17.40
C ALA A 142 -11.76 -3.81 17.96
N ALA A 143 -11.63 -4.81 17.09
CA ALA A 143 -11.43 -6.20 17.48
C ALA A 143 -10.00 -6.44 18.00
N ASN A 144 -9.01 -5.79 17.39
CA ASN A 144 -7.58 -5.99 17.70
C ASN A 144 -7.03 -5.01 18.75
N GLY A 145 -7.83 -4.05 19.22
CA GLY A 145 -7.40 -3.06 20.21
C GLY A 145 -6.46 -1.98 19.67
N GLU A 146 -6.46 -1.76 18.36
CA GLU A 146 -5.50 -0.90 17.65
C GLU A 146 -6.01 0.52 17.38
N CYS A 147 -7.29 0.80 17.70
CA CYS A 147 -7.88 2.10 17.35
C CYS A 147 -7.16 3.29 17.99
N GLY A 148 -6.44 3.06 19.09
CA GLY A 148 -5.58 4.06 19.72
C GLY A 148 -4.51 4.64 18.79
N GLY A 149 -4.02 3.86 17.82
CA GLY A 149 -3.02 4.33 16.84
C GLY A 149 -3.52 5.44 15.92
N TYR A 150 -4.85 5.56 15.74
CA TYR A 150 -5.45 6.59 14.89
C TYR A 150 -5.89 7.86 15.64
N LYS A 151 -5.76 7.89 16.97
CA LYS A 151 -6.36 8.94 17.82
C LYS A 151 -5.89 10.35 17.45
N GLN A 152 -4.60 10.52 17.15
CA GLN A 152 -4.04 11.80 16.68
C GLN A 152 -4.55 12.16 15.28
N PHE A 153 -4.66 11.17 14.40
CA PHE A 153 -5.06 11.37 13.00
C PHE A 153 -6.52 11.85 12.89
N LEU A 154 -7.41 11.25 13.69
CA LEU A 154 -8.83 11.63 13.79
C LEU A 154 -9.06 13.09 14.20
N GLY A 155 -8.08 13.74 14.84
CA GLY A 155 -8.17 15.17 15.16
C GLY A 155 -8.13 16.08 13.93
N SER A 156 -7.80 15.56 12.74
CA SER A 156 -7.66 16.36 11.51
C SER A 156 -8.15 15.69 10.23
N LYS A 157 -8.19 14.35 10.18
CA LYS A 157 -8.47 13.57 8.98
C LYS A 157 -9.33 12.35 9.31
N PRO A 158 -10.23 11.93 8.39
CA PRO A 158 -11.15 10.83 8.65
C PRO A 158 -10.44 9.46 8.64
N VAL A 159 -10.97 8.54 9.42
CA VAL A 159 -10.65 7.11 9.35
C VAL A 159 -11.92 6.37 8.92
N PHE A 160 -11.85 5.68 7.79
CA PHE A 160 -12.91 4.79 7.32
C PHE A 160 -12.67 3.40 7.92
N HIS A 161 -13.38 3.10 9.01
CA HIS A 161 -13.29 1.81 9.70
C HIS A 161 -14.20 0.77 9.02
N ILE A 162 -13.67 -0.44 8.86
CA ILE A 162 -14.34 -1.65 8.40
C ILE A 162 -14.42 -2.60 9.59
#